data_AF-A0A031LXZ0-F1
#
_entry.id   AF-A0A031LXZ0-F1
#
_cell.length_a   1.000
_cell.length_b   1.000
_cell.length_c   1.000
_cell.angle_alpha   90.00
_cell.angle_beta   90.00
_cell.angle_gamma   90.00
#
_symmetry.space_group_name_H-M   'P 1'
#
loop_
_entity.id
_entity.type
_entity.pdbx_description
1 polymer ?
#
loop_
_entity_poly.entity_id
_entity_poly.type
_entity_poly.pdbx_seq_one_letter_code
_entity_poly.pdbx_strand_id
1 'polypeptide(L)'
;MQEYCIYGTVYNNNDTLEESIKSFWRPDSTIVITDNFSTDGTWEKLKEISKEFNLLLLQYKSNRGQGRNYSLKHCPDRSLTAYVDLDTRYNEAFHGLLEWAPRDKVTHTYTFFGIRKEEFMKRGGWSTINVSEDVEAVSRIGFDYFVPVIVKENLFRGKGREKRYSKGIKYLVRRFNNIVDGIRGDGFYWKDISVYYENKKYVVLPFYIIARIKGIYRYHDCAAKIWIIKESIKKLVDPKEIDLDDSFFLFSISTIEHSVVKVDEILQEKFGSLIKFSCNDRLIRYVKNNEGLKRALLSSNLKDVECKEIKE
;
A
#
# COMPACT_ATOMS: atom_id res chain seq x y z
N MET A 1 -9.05 17.70 20.69
CA MET A 1 -9.59 17.33 19.36
C MET A 1 -8.82 16.11 18.90
N GLN A 2 -9.47 15.09 18.34
CA GLN A 2 -8.74 13.93 17.78
C GLN A 2 -7.99 14.39 16.53
N GLU A 3 -6.66 14.31 16.56
CA GLU A 3 -5.81 14.85 15.50
C GLU A 3 -5.64 13.90 14.32
N TYR A 4 -5.73 12.59 14.58
CA TYR A 4 -5.47 11.55 13.60
C TYR A 4 -6.70 10.67 13.42
N CYS A 5 -6.89 10.18 12.20
CA CYS A 5 -7.78 9.06 11.93
C CYS A 5 -7.02 7.93 11.27
N ILE A 6 -6.88 6.82 11.98
CA ILE A 6 -6.34 5.58 11.42
C ILE A 6 -7.53 4.73 10.99
N TYR A 7 -7.53 4.25 9.75
CA TYR A 7 -8.68 3.51 9.24
C TYR A 7 -8.31 2.31 8.39
N GLY A 8 -9.14 1.28 8.45
CA GLY A 8 -8.87 0.02 7.76
C GLY A 8 -10.14 -0.72 7.37
N THR A 9 -9.95 -1.80 6.63
CA THR A 9 -11.00 -2.76 6.27
C THR A 9 -10.52 -4.17 6.56
N VAL A 10 -11.42 -5.05 6.97
CA VAL A 10 -11.10 -6.46 7.22
C VAL A 10 -12.10 -7.40 6.58
N TYR A 11 -11.62 -8.58 6.19
CA TYR A 11 -12.44 -9.71 5.81
C TYR A 11 -11.73 -11.01 6.17
N ASN A 12 -12.33 -11.84 7.02
CA ASN A 12 -11.84 -13.15 7.43
C ASN A 12 -10.34 -13.15 7.83
N ASN A 13 -10.03 -12.44 8.91
CA ASN A 13 -8.65 -12.22 9.33
C ASN A 13 -8.48 -12.29 10.86
N ASN A 14 -9.27 -13.15 11.50
CA ASN A 14 -9.38 -13.27 12.96
C ASN A 14 -8.00 -13.42 13.65
N ASP A 15 -7.10 -14.22 13.07
CA ASP A 15 -5.84 -14.62 13.68
C ASP A 15 -4.86 -13.45 13.93
N THR A 16 -4.87 -12.42 13.08
CA THR A 16 -3.88 -11.33 13.13
C THR A 16 -4.41 -10.02 13.70
N LEU A 17 -5.73 -9.93 13.94
CA LEU A 17 -6.41 -8.68 14.29
C LEU A 17 -5.79 -7.97 15.50
N GLU A 18 -5.66 -8.70 16.61
CA GLU A 18 -5.27 -8.11 17.89
C GLU A 18 -3.86 -7.56 17.84
N GLU A 19 -2.94 -8.33 17.28
CA GLU A 19 -1.54 -7.94 17.12
C GLU A 19 -1.40 -6.74 16.17
N SER A 20 -2.14 -6.75 15.06
CA SER A 20 -2.17 -5.63 14.12
C SER A 20 -2.69 -4.36 14.78
N ILE A 21 -3.84 -4.41 15.45
CA ILE A 21 -4.45 -3.25 16.12
C ILE A 21 -3.53 -2.71 17.20
N LYS A 22 -2.96 -3.57 18.05
CA LYS A 22 -2.01 -3.17 19.10
C LYS A 22 -0.81 -2.40 18.54
N SER A 23 -0.34 -2.76 17.34
CA SER A 23 0.86 -2.17 16.75
C SER A 23 0.70 -0.73 16.24
N PHE A 24 -0.50 -0.32 15.83
CA PHE A 24 -0.78 1.04 15.36
C PHE A 24 -1.68 1.84 16.31
N TRP A 25 -2.18 1.22 17.39
CA TRP A 25 -3.08 1.88 18.33
C TRP A 25 -2.41 3.09 19.00
N ARG A 26 -3.19 4.16 19.13
CA ARG A 26 -2.82 5.36 19.88
C ARG A 26 -4.06 5.96 20.55
N PRO A 27 -3.93 6.53 21.76
CA PRO A 27 -5.07 7.12 22.48
C PRO A 27 -5.58 8.44 21.88
N ASP A 28 -4.74 9.15 21.11
CA ASP A 28 -5.05 10.45 20.48
C ASP A 28 -5.73 10.33 19.10
N SER A 29 -5.93 9.10 18.64
CA SER A 29 -6.40 8.77 17.29
C SER A 29 -7.81 8.21 17.31
N THR A 30 -8.64 8.59 16.32
CA THR A 30 -9.84 7.82 16.00
C THR A 30 -9.44 6.62 15.17
N ILE A 31 -9.87 5.42 15.55
CA ILE A 31 -9.58 4.22 14.78
C ILE A 31 -10.88 3.68 14.17
N VAL A 32 -10.98 3.70 12.85
CA VAL A 32 -12.20 3.27 12.12
C VAL A 32 -11.95 1.96 11.39
N ILE A 33 -12.64 0.89 11.78
CA ILE A 33 -12.50 -0.43 11.16
C ILE A 33 -13.83 -0.85 10.54
N THR A 34 -13.82 -1.12 9.24
CA THR A 34 -14.97 -1.68 8.53
C THR A 34 -14.77 -3.17 8.26
N ASP A 35 -15.61 -4.00 8.87
CA ASP A 35 -15.70 -5.42 8.57
C ASP A 35 -16.58 -5.69 7.34
N ASN A 36 -16.08 -6.51 6.42
CA ASN A 36 -16.80 -6.91 5.20
C ASN A 36 -17.67 -8.15 5.42
N PHE A 37 -18.41 -8.18 6.53
CA PHE A 37 -19.24 -9.33 6.93
C PHE A 37 -18.43 -10.63 7.00
N SER A 38 -17.39 -10.61 7.82
CA SER A 38 -16.57 -11.80 8.06
C SER A 38 -17.38 -12.94 8.69
N THR A 39 -16.96 -14.16 8.43
CA THR A 39 -17.66 -15.39 8.88
C THR A 39 -16.78 -16.32 9.70
N ASP A 40 -15.60 -15.86 10.11
CA ASP A 40 -14.57 -16.63 10.83
C ASP A 40 -14.39 -16.17 12.29
N GLY A 41 -15.33 -15.39 12.83
CA GLY A 41 -15.25 -14.79 14.16
C GLY A 41 -14.50 -13.44 14.21
N THR A 42 -14.04 -12.90 13.08
CA THR A 42 -13.39 -11.57 13.01
C THR A 42 -14.26 -10.47 13.64
N TRP A 43 -15.56 -10.45 13.37
CA TRP A 43 -16.46 -9.42 13.91
C TRP A 43 -16.61 -9.50 15.43
N GLU A 44 -16.77 -10.70 15.98
CA GLU A 44 -16.82 -10.96 17.42
C GLU A 44 -15.53 -10.50 18.09
N LYS A 45 -14.38 -10.88 17.52
CA LYS A 45 -13.07 -10.47 18.04
C LYS A 45 -12.88 -8.96 18.00
N LEU A 46 -13.30 -8.27 16.93
CA LEU A 46 -13.27 -6.81 16.87
C LEU A 46 -14.07 -6.17 18.01
N LYS A 47 -15.28 -6.67 18.30
CA LYS A 47 -16.10 -6.16 19.41
C LYS A 47 -15.40 -6.36 20.76
N GLU A 48 -14.74 -7.49 20.98
CA GLU A 48 -13.96 -7.71 22.20
C GLU A 48 -12.78 -6.75 22.31
N ILE A 49 -11.99 -6.62 21.23
CA ILE A 49 -10.87 -5.67 21.16
C ILE A 49 -11.34 -4.22 21.40
N SER A 50 -12.52 -3.84 20.90
CA SER A 50 -13.07 -2.48 21.10
C SER A 50 -13.41 -2.13 22.55
N LYS A 51 -13.42 -3.11 23.47
CA LYS A 51 -13.57 -2.85 24.91
C LYS A 51 -12.29 -2.29 25.53
N GLU A 52 -11.14 -2.64 24.97
CA GLU A 52 -9.81 -2.19 25.41
C GLU A 52 -9.32 -0.99 24.59
N PHE A 53 -9.59 -1.01 23.29
CA PHE A 53 -9.16 0.01 22.34
C PHE A 53 -10.37 0.83 21.86
N ASN A 54 -10.26 2.15 21.80
CA ASN A 54 -11.36 3.03 21.34
C ASN A 54 -11.57 2.93 19.80
N LEU A 55 -12.15 1.83 19.35
CA LEU A 55 -12.40 1.53 17.95
C LEU A 55 -13.83 1.91 17.55
N LEU A 56 -13.98 2.65 16.45
CA LEU A 56 -15.24 2.76 15.73
C LEU A 56 -15.38 1.58 14.77
N LEU A 57 -16.25 0.64 15.12
CA LEU A 57 -16.52 -0.55 14.32
C LEU A 57 -17.72 -0.35 13.40
N LEU A 58 -17.54 -0.72 12.14
CA LEU A 58 -18.57 -0.64 11.11
C LEU A 58 -18.69 -1.99 10.39
N GLN A 59 -19.86 -2.28 9.81
CA GLN A 59 -20.03 -3.37 8.85
C GLN A 59 -20.52 -2.83 7.51
N TYR A 60 -19.86 -3.21 6.43
CA TYR A 60 -20.26 -2.81 5.10
C TYR A 60 -19.79 -3.81 4.04
N LYS A 61 -20.76 -4.43 3.35
CA LYS A 61 -20.47 -5.41 2.31
C LYS A 61 -19.96 -4.71 1.07
N SER A 62 -18.68 -4.91 0.75
CA SER A 62 -17.96 -4.07 -0.19
C SER A 62 -16.78 -4.77 -0.87
N ASN A 63 -16.29 -4.19 -1.96
CA ASN A 63 -14.91 -4.47 -2.39
C ASN A 63 -13.91 -3.64 -1.59
N ARG A 64 -12.60 -3.91 -1.79
CA ARG A 64 -11.54 -3.29 -0.99
C ARG A 64 -11.57 -1.76 -1.01
N GLY A 65 -11.59 -1.15 -2.19
CA GLY A 65 -11.61 0.31 -2.31
C GLY A 65 -12.90 0.95 -1.77
N GLN A 66 -14.06 0.32 -1.99
CA GLN A 66 -15.33 0.75 -1.41
C GLN A 66 -15.30 0.74 0.12
N GLY A 67 -14.80 -0.33 0.73
CA GLY A 67 -14.68 -0.44 2.18
C GLY A 67 -13.75 0.64 2.75
N ARG A 68 -12.60 0.89 2.10
CA ARG A 68 -11.67 1.95 2.52
C ARG A 68 -12.30 3.32 2.45
N ASN A 69 -13.06 3.60 1.38
CA ASN A 69 -13.79 4.85 1.26
C ASN A 69 -14.87 4.99 2.33
N TYR A 70 -15.54 3.90 2.69
CA TYR A 70 -16.56 3.88 3.72
C TYR A 70 -15.96 4.16 5.11
N SER A 71 -14.84 3.53 5.46
CA SER A 71 -14.12 3.84 6.71
C SER A 71 -13.65 5.31 6.73
N LEU A 72 -13.05 5.80 5.64
CA LEU A 72 -12.56 7.18 5.54
C LEU A 72 -13.67 8.23 5.78
N LYS A 73 -14.88 7.98 5.28
CA LYS A 73 -16.03 8.89 5.49
C LYS A 73 -16.40 9.07 6.97
N HIS A 74 -16.13 8.07 7.80
CA HIS A 74 -16.41 8.07 9.24
C HIS A 74 -15.25 8.58 10.10
N CYS A 75 -14.12 8.93 9.49
CA CYS A 75 -13.09 9.71 10.19
C CYS A 75 -13.64 11.08 10.62
N PRO A 76 -13.19 11.68 11.74
CA PRO A 76 -13.56 13.03 12.09
C PRO A 76 -13.06 14.04 11.06
N ASP A 77 -13.75 15.16 10.93
CA ASP A 77 -13.29 16.24 10.08
C ASP A 77 -11.97 16.84 10.60
N ARG A 78 -11.15 17.37 9.69
CA ARG A 78 -9.83 17.97 9.90
C ARG A 78 -8.75 17.00 10.38
N SER A 79 -9.07 15.71 10.55
CA SER A 79 -8.10 14.69 10.92
C SER A 79 -7.09 14.44 9.80
N LEU A 80 -5.83 14.22 10.18
CA LEU A 80 -4.86 13.61 9.27
C LEU A 80 -5.15 12.11 9.23
N THR A 81 -5.35 11.58 8.03
CA THR A 81 -5.79 10.20 7.85
C THR A 81 -4.63 9.31 7.44
N ALA A 82 -4.61 8.07 7.93
CA ALA A 82 -3.70 7.02 7.49
C ALA A 82 -4.45 5.70 7.38
N TYR A 83 -4.29 5.02 6.24
CA TYR A 83 -4.90 3.71 6.04
C TYR A 83 -3.99 2.59 6.61
N VAL A 84 -4.62 1.56 7.17
CA VAL A 84 -3.93 0.35 7.66
C VAL A 84 -4.53 -0.96 7.12
N ASP A 85 -3.66 -1.97 6.94
CA ASP A 85 -4.03 -3.36 6.72
C ASP A 85 -4.04 -4.11 8.05
N LEU A 86 -5.09 -4.90 8.27
CA LEU A 86 -5.30 -5.61 9.53
C LEU A 86 -4.63 -7.00 9.61
N ASP A 87 -3.76 -7.33 8.65
CA ASP A 87 -2.84 -8.48 8.67
C ASP A 87 -1.35 -8.06 8.71
N THR A 88 -1.08 -6.89 9.28
CA THR A 88 0.27 -6.32 9.37
C THR A 88 0.58 -5.77 10.75
N ARG A 89 1.84 -5.84 11.16
CA ARG A 89 2.36 -5.21 12.38
C ARG A 89 3.09 -3.94 11.99
N TYR A 90 2.62 -2.80 12.47
CA TYR A 90 3.21 -1.49 12.26
C TYR A 90 4.33 -1.23 13.25
N ASN A 91 5.34 -0.49 12.82
CA ASN A 91 6.54 -0.21 13.60
C ASN A 91 6.63 1.29 13.96
N GLU A 92 7.68 1.68 14.65
CA GLU A 92 7.94 3.07 15.08
C GLU A 92 7.95 4.07 13.91
N ALA A 93 8.39 3.67 12.71
CA ALA A 93 8.38 4.53 11.53
C ALA A 93 6.96 4.92 11.09
N PHE A 94 5.96 4.06 11.30
CA PHE A 94 4.57 4.41 11.05
C PHE A 94 4.10 5.55 11.96
N HIS A 95 4.43 5.47 13.25
CA HIS A 95 4.08 6.48 14.25
C HIS A 95 4.83 7.79 14.03
N GLY A 96 6.13 7.72 13.73
CA GLY A 96 6.95 8.90 13.40
C GLY A 96 6.43 9.62 12.16
N LEU A 97 5.99 8.89 11.12
CA LEU A 97 5.37 9.51 9.95
C LEU A 97 4.03 10.18 10.24
N LEU A 98 3.20 9.60 11.12
CA LEU A 98 1.94 10.25 11.53
C LEU A 98 2.21 11.59 12.21
N GLU A 99 3.21 11.64 13.09
CA GLU A 99 3.57 12.84 13.85
C GLU A 99 4.23 13.90 12.97
N TRP A 100 5.09 13.49 12.05
CA TRP A 100 5.81 14.39 11.17
C TRP A 100 4.97 14.93 10.00
N ALA A 101 4.05 14.12 9.44
CA ALA A 101 3.38 14.44 8.18
C ALA A 101 2.68 15.82 8.22
N PRO A 102 3.08 16.77 7.35
CA PRO A 102 2.53 18.12 7.39
C PRO A 102 1.05 18.12 7.03
N ARG A 103 0.26 18.87 7.79
CA ARG A 103 -1.20 18.81 7.67
C ARG A 103 -1.73 19.44 6.39
N ASP A 104 -1.01 20.38 5.79
CA ASP A 104 -1.38 21.04 4.52
C ASP A 104 -0.80 20.35 3.28
N LYS A 105 -0.10 19.23 3.47
CA LYS A 105 0.59 18.47 2.42
C LYS A 105 0.15 17.01 2.43
N VAL A 106 0.56 16.28 1.41
CA VAL A 106 0.33 14.86 1.26
C VAL A 106 1.65 14.11 1.38
N THR A 107 1.73 13.24 2.38
CA THR A 107 2.90 12.37 2.62
C THR A 107 2.61 10.96 2.13
N HIS A 108 3.48 10.43 1.29
CA HIS A 108 3.39 9.08 0.77
C HIS A 108 4.63 8.25 1.14
N THR A 109 4.38 7.01 1.50
CA THR A 109 5.33 5.90 1.39
C THR A 109 4.55 4.70 0.85
N TYR A 110 5.23 3.66 0.39
CA TYR A 110 4.63 2.48 -0.26
C TYR A 110 3.29 2.02 0.35
N THR A 111 3.15 2.07 1.69
CA THR A 111 1.95 1.59 2.38
C THR A 111 1.36 2.57 3.41
N PHE A 112 1.81 3.83 3.43
CA PHE A 112 1.22 4.90 4.22
C PHE A 112 0.91 6.10 3.32
N PHE A 113 -0.23 6.71 3.59
CA PHE A 113 -0.74 7.84 2.81
C PHE A 113 -1.38 8.84 3.76
N GLY A 114 -0.56 9.78 4.23
CA GLY A 114 -0.92 10.84 5.16
C GLY A 114 -1.52 12.02 4.41
N ILE A 115 -2.82 12.25 4.62
CA ILE A 115 -3.57 13.33 3.98
C ILE A 115 -4.76 13.72 4.86
N ARG A 116 -5.12 15.01 4.90
CA ARG A 116 -6.35 15.44 5.58
C ARG A 116 -7.59 14.80 4.95
N LYS A 117 -8.53 14.38 5.80
CA LYS A 117 -9.77 13.73 5.37
C LYS A 117 -10.48 14.52 4.26
N GLU A 118 -10.65 15.83 4.44
CA GLU A 118 -11.39 16.68 3.48
C GLU A 118 -10.69 16.73 2.14
N GLU A 119 -9.36 16.82 2.13
CA GLU A 119 -8.59 16.89 0.90
C GLU A 119 -8.62 15.56 0.15
N PHE A 120 -8.54 14.44 0.89
CA PHE A 120 -8.72 13.11 0.30
C PHE A 120 -10.12 12.98 -0.32
N MET A 121 -11.16 13.34 0.42
CA MET A 121 -12.55 13.26 -0.04
C MET A 121 -12.83 14.19 -1.22
N LYS A 122 -12.33 15.44 -1.19
CA LYS A 122 -12.45 16.44 -2.25
C LYS A 122 -11.83 15.96 -3.57
N ARG A 123 -10.73 15.22 -3.48
CA ARG A 123 -10.06 14.62 -4.65
C ARG A 123 -10.69 13.30 -5.11
N GLY A 124 -11.78 12.85 -4.48
CA GLY A 124 -12.57 11.69 -4.90
C GLY A 124 -12.48 10.46 -3.98
N GLY A 125 -11.72 10.53 -2.89
CA GLY A 125 -11.55 9.41 -1.95
C GLY A 125 -10.91 8.18 -2.60
N TRP A 126 -11.24 6.99 -2.09
CA TRP A 126 -10.83 5.71 -2.68
C TRP A 126 -11.74 5.30 -3.83
N SER A 127 -11.17 4.83 -4.95
CA SER A 127 -11.94 4.23 -6.05
C SER A 127 -12.59 2.91 -5.64
N THR A 128 -13.58 2.47 -6.39
CA THR A 128 -14.35 1.26 -6.09
C THR A 128 -13.76 -0.02 -6.71
N ILE A 129 -12.45 -0.08 -6.92
CA ILE A 129 -11.77 -1.28 -7.45
C ILE A 129 -11.25 -2.18 -6.32
N ASN A 130 -11.05 -3.46 -6.60
CA ASN A 130 -10.61 -4.42 -5.59
C ASN A 130 -9.09 -4.54 -5.45
N VAL A 131 -8.33 -4.23 -6.50
CA VAL A 131 -6.86 -4.28 -6.54
C VAL A 131 -6.33 -3.05 -7.27
N SER A 132 -5.19 -2.53 -6.81
CA SER A 132 -4.53 -1.31 -7.30
C SER A 132 -5.29 -0.03 -6.96
N GLU A 133 -6.20 -0.10 -5.98
CA GLU A 133 -6.90 1.06 -5.43
C GLU A 133 -5.95 2.05 -4.73
N ASP A 134 -4.84 1.56 -4.19
CA ASP A 134 -3.72 2.33 -3.63
C ASP A 134 -2.95 3.08 -4.72
N VAL A 135 -2.53 2.37 -5.76
CA VAL A 135 -1.83 2.94 -6.91
C VAL A 135 -2.71 3.97 -7.63
N GLU A 136 -3.99 3.65 -7.82
CA GLU A 136 -4.97 4.56 -8.41
C GLU A 136 -5.13 5.81 -7.55
N ALA A 137 -5.33 5.68 -6.23
CA ALA A 137 -5.50 6.81 -5.34
C ALA A 137 -4.25 7.71 -5.32
N VAL A 138 -3.07 7.14 -5.17
CA VAL A 138 -1.80 7.89 -5.15
C VAL A 138 -1.54 8.59 -6.48
N SER A 139 -1.80 7.93 -7.61
CA SER A 139 -1.59 8.55 -8.93
C SER A 139 -2.60 9.66 -9.26
N ARG A 140 -3.86 9.54 -8.82
CA ARG A 140 -4.89 10.57 -8.99
C ARG A 140 -4.66 11.76 -8.06
N ILE A 141 -4.41 11.49 -6.79
CA ILE A 141 -4.32 12.52 -5.75
C ILE A 141 -2.96 13.21 -5.80
N GLY A 142 -1.91 12.46 -6.10
CA GLY A 142 -0.53 12.89 -5.99
C GLY A 142 -0.05 13.02 -4.54
N PHE A 143 1.21 13.38 -4.39
CA PHE A 143 1.84 13.59 -3.09
C PHE A 143 2.88 14.71 -3.18
N ASP A 144 3.17 15.33 -2.05
CA ASP A 144 4.18 16.38 -1.91
C ASP A 144 5.51 15.80 -1.42
N TYR A 145 5.44 14.78 -0.56
CA TYR A 145 6.61 14.13 0.03
C TYR A 145 6.55 12.62 -0.17
N PHE A 146 7.70 12.04 -0.50
CA PHE A 146 7.92 10.60 -0.52
C PHE A 146 9.00 10.21 0.48
N VAL A 147 8.65 9.42 1.48
CA VAL A 147 9.58 9.00 2.54
C VAL A 147 9.92 7.51 2.33
N PRO A 148 11.17 7.15 1.96
CA PRO A 148 11.56 5.78 1.64
C PRO A 148 11.80 4.95 2.91
N VAL A 149 10.73 4.64 3.64
CA VAL A 149 10.79 3.94 4.92
C VAL A 149 9.91 2.71 4.99
N ILE A 150 10.37 1.73 5.77
CA ILE A 150 9.64 0.51 6.11
C ILE A 150 8.73 0.80 7.31
N VAL A 151 7.42 0.80 7.10
CA VAL A 151 6.43 1.14 8.15
C VAL A 151 5.73 -0.07 8.78
N LYS A 152 5.89 -1.26 8.20
CA LYS A 152 5.15 -2.45 8.62
C LYS A 152 5.81 -3.77 8.23
N GLU A 153 5.43 -4.83 8.92
CA GLU A 153 5.77 -6.22 8.66
C GLU A 153 4.48 -7.01 8.37
N ASN A 154 4.52 -7.94 7.42
CA ASN A 154 3.35 -8.78 7.12
C ASN A 154 3.25 -9.94 8.12
N LEU A 155 2.13 -10.04 8.82
CA LEU A 155 1.84 -11.17 9.72
C LEU A 155 1.47 -12.44 8.95
N PHE A 156 0.90 -12.26 7.76
CA PHE A 156 0.61 -13.37 6.86
C PHE A 156 1.43 -13.29 5.58
N ARG A 157 2.40 -14.20 5.44
CA ARG A 157 3.27 -14.33 4.27
C ARG A 157 3.03 -15.69 3.59
N GLY A 158 2.97 -15.72 2.26
CA GLY A 158 2.84 -16.99 1.51
C GLY A 158 2.09 -16.90 0.20
N LYS A 159 2.24 -17.94 -0.63
CA LYS A 159 1.55 -18.07 -1.92
C LYS A 159 0.05 -18.30 -1.69
N GLY A 160 -0.79 -17.60 -2.45
CA GLY A 160 -2.24 -17.84 -2.45
C GLY A 160 -3.03 -17.11 -1.36
N ARG A 161 -2.57 -15.94 -0.87
CA ARG A 161 -3.32 -15.08 0.06
C ARG A 161 -4.79 -14.87 -0.34
N GLU A 162 -5.05 -14.73 -1.64
CA GLU A 162 -6.41 -14.54 -2.19
C GLU A 162 -7.33 -15.77 -2.01
N LYS A 163 -6.78 -16.97 -1.82
CA LYS A 163 -7.57 -18.18 -1.52
C LYS A 163 -8.20 -18.15 -0.12
N ARG A 164 -7.72 -17.28 0.78
CA ARG A 164 -8.36 -17.04 2.08
C ARG A 164 -9.74 -16.42 1.91
N TYR A 165 -9.88 -15.53 0.93
CA TYR A 165 -11.09 -14.74 0.73
C TYR A 165 -12.12 -15.41 -0.18
N SER A 166 -11.74 -16.43 -0.96
CA SER A 166 -12.67 -17.08 -1.89
C SER A 166 -12.18 -18.49 -2.27
N LYS A 167 -13.12 -19.41 -2.47
CA LYS A 167 -12.87 -20.81 -2.88
C LYS A 167 -13.66 -21.14 -4.16
N GLY A 168 -13.20 -22.16 -4.90
CA GLY A 168 -13.89 -22.68 -6.09
C GLY A 168 -14.08 -21.65 -7.22
N ILE A 169 -15.27 -21.65 -7.84
CA ILE A 169 -15.60 -20.74 -8.96
C ILE A 169 -15.49 -19.26 -8.55
N LYS A 170 -15.91 -18.93 -7.32
CA LYS A 170 -15.82 -17.55 -6.79
C LYS A 170 -14.36 -17.04 -6.78
N TYR A 171 -13.40 -17.93 -6.53
CA TYR A 171 -11.98 -17.59 -6.60
C TYR A 171 -11.53 -17.27 -8.03
N LEU A 172 -11.97 -18.03 -9.03
CA LEU A 172 -11.65 -17.76 -10.43
C LEU A 172 -12.23 -16.43 -10.90
N VAL A 173 -13.49 -16.15 -10.57
CA VAL A 173 -14.15 -14.86 -10.84
C VAL A 173 -13.40 -13.71 -10.17
N ARG A 174 -12.98 -13.88 -8.90
CA ARG A 174 -12.19 -12.87 -8.19
C ARG A 174 -10.84 -12.65 -8.86
N ARG A 175 -10.12 -13.71 -9.24
CA ARG A 175 -8.84 -13.61 -9.96
C ARG A 175 -8.99 -12.89 -11.29
N PHE A 176 -10.06 -13.17 -12.03
CA PHE A 176 -10.38 -12.48 -13.26
C PHE A 176 -10.59 -10.98 -13.03
N ASN A 177 -11.44 -10.62 -12.07
CA ASN A 177 -11.71 -9.23 -11.73
C ASN A 177 -10.45 -8.51 -11.23
N ASN A 178 -9.58 -9.17 -10.47
CA ASN A 178 -8.31 -8.59 -10.01
C ASN A 178 -7.37 -8.25 -11.16
N ILE A 179 -7.33 -9.05 -12.23
CA ILE A 179 -6.50 -8.74 -13.41
C ILE A 179 -7.10 -7.52 -14.14
N VAL A 180 -8.42 -7.49 -14.33
CA VAL A 180 -9.11 -6.35 -14.95
C VAL A 180 -8.90 -5.07 -14.13
N ASP A 181 -9.11 -5.12 -12.82
CA ASP A 181 -8.92 -3.99 -11.92
C ASP A 181 -7.45 -3.57 -11.84
N GLY A 182 -6.50 -4.52 -11.91
CA GLY A 182 -5.07 -4.23 -12.04
C GLY A 182 -4.77 -3.38 -13.27
N ILE A 183 -5.25 -3.79 -14.45
CA ILE A 183 -5.09 -3.01 -15.69
C ILE A 183 -5.72 -1.61 -15.56
N ARG A 184 -6.89 -1.53 -14.95
CA ARG A 184 -7.63 -0.26 -14.78
C ARG A 184 -6.92 0.68 -13.82
N GLY A 185 -6.51 0.21 -12.64
CA GLY A 185 -5.92 1.01 -11.57
C GLY A 185 -4.44 1.35 -11.81
N ASP A 186 -3.66 0.45 -12.42
CA ASP A 186 -2.31 0.76 -12.89
C ASP A 186 -2.31 1.68 -14.14
N GLY A 187 -3.50 1.92 -14.70
CA GLY A 187 -3.69 2.78 -15.87
C GLY A 187 -3.12 2.20 -17.16
N PHE A 188 -2.99 0.89 -17.33
CA PHE A 188 -2.25 0.32 -18.46
C PHE A 188 -2.96 0.50 -19.81
N TYR A 189 -2.26 1.12 -20.75
CA TYR A 189 -2.57 1.04 -22.18
C TYR A 189 -1.86 -0.15 -22.81
N TRP A 190 -2.23 -0.49 -24.05
CA TRP A 190 -1.66 -1.64 -24.76
C TRP A 190 -0.13 -1.63 -24.85
N LYS A 191 0.47 -0.44 -25.01
CA LYS A 191 1.94 -0.27 -24.97
C LYS A 191 2.53 -0.72 -23.63
N ASP A 192 1.86 -0.42 -22.53
CA ASP A 192 2.30 -0.79 -21.18
C ASP A 192 2.10 -2.30 -20.95
N ILE A 193 1.01 -2.89 -21.48
CA ILE A 193 0.79 -4.35 -21.45
C ILE A 193 1.94 -5.08 -22.14
N SER A 194 2.46 -4.55 -23.23
CA SER A 194 3.59 -5.16 -23.95
C SER A 194 4.88 -5.16 -23.13
N VAL A 195 5.05 -4.19 -22.22
CA VAL A 195 6.19 -4.11 -21.30
C VAL A 195 5.98 -5.02 -20.09
N TYR A 196 4.83 -4.90 -19.42
CA TYR A 196 4.57 -5.61 -18.16
C TYR A 196 4.21 -7.09 -18.34
N TYR A 197 3.72 -7.46 -19.53
CA TYR A 197 3.26 -8.82 -19.85
C TYR A 197 3.85 -9.32 -21.16
N GLU A 198 5.07 -8.95 -21.53
CA GLU A 198 5.69 -9.25 -22.84
C GLU A 198 5.38 -10.66 -23.37
N ASN A 199 5.75 -11.70 -22.63
CA ASN A 199 5.53 -13.12 -23.00
C ASN A 199 4.09 -13.63 -22.80
N LYS A 200 3.19 -12.79 -22.29
CA LYS A 200 1.79 -13.12 -21.94
C LYS A 200 0.77 -12.14 -22.49
N LYS A 201 1.17 -11.20 -23.36
CA LYS A 201 0.30 -10.10 -23.82
C LYS A 201 -0.99 -10.59 -24.47
N TYR A 202 -0.94 -11.68 -25.23
CA TYR A 202 -2.13 -12.28 -25.86
C TYR A 202 -3.04 -12.99 -24.86
N VAL A 203 -2.48 -13.52 -23.76
CA VAL A 203 -3.27 -14.07 -22.64
C VAL A 203 -4.00 -12.94 -21.91
N VAL A 204 -3.39 -11.75 -21.84
CA VAL A 204 -3.95 -10.57 -21.14
C VAL A 204 -4.95 -9.78 -22.01
N LEU A 205 -4.91 -9.94 -23.33
CA LEU A 205 -5.78 -9.24 -24.28
C LEU A 205 -7.28 -9.23 -23.91
N PRO A 206 -7.95 -10.36 -23.59
CA PRO A 206 -9.37 -10.33 -23.22
C PRO A 206 -9.64 -9.48 -21.96
N PHE A 207 -8.72 -9.52 -20.98
CA PHE A 207 -8.84 -8.71 -19.77
C PHE A 207 -8.66 -7.22 -20.08
N TYR A 208 -7.73 -6.88 -20.98
CA TYR A 208 -7.51 -5.51 -21.43
C TYR A 208 -8.73 -4.94 -22.15
N ILE A 209 -9.37 -5.71 -23.05
CA ILE A 209 -10.60 -5.29 -23.74
C ILE A 209 -11.69 -4.95 -22.72
N ILE A 210 -11.89 -5.80 -21.72
CA ILE A 210 -12.91 -5.58 -20.68
C ILE A 210 -12.53 -4.40 -19.79
N ALA A 211 -11.25 -4.23 -19.45
CA ALA A 211 -10.76 -3.05 -18.73
C ALA A 211 -11.03 -1.75 -19.49
N ARG A 212 -10.81 -1.74 -20.81
CA ARG A 212 -11.12 -0.60 -21.69
C ARG A 212 -12.59 -0.26 -21.69
N ILE A 213 -13.48 -1.25 -21.80
CA ILE A 213 -14.94 -1.04 -21.74
C ILE A 213 -15.36 -0.47 -20.38
N LYS A 214 -14.79 -0.97 -19.28
CA LYS A 214 -15.06 -0.49 -17.91
C LYS A 214 -14.38 0.85 -17.57
N GLY A 215 -13.60 1.42 -18.48
CA GLY A 215 -12.78 2.61 -18.24
C GLY A 215 -11.49 2.29 -17.48
N ILE A 216 -10.40 2.89 -17.96
CA ILE A 216 -9.06 2.80 -17.38
C ILE A 216 -8.75 4.11 -16.64
N TYR A 217 -8.26 4.01 -15.41
CA TYR A 217 -7.87 5.15 -14.58
C TYR A 217 -6.46 5.59 -14.96
N ARG A 218 -6.35 6.38 -16.02
CA ARG A 218 -5.09 6.96 -16.50
C ARG A 218 -5.10 8.48 -16.29
N TYR A 219 -4.30 8.95 -15.35
CA TYR A 219 -4.20 10.38 -15.01
C TYR A 219 -2.98 11.07 -15.65
N HIS A 220 -2.00 10.29 -16.11
CA HIS A 220 -0.71 10.76 -16.62
C HIS A 220 -0.35 10.12 -17.97
N ASP A 221 0.71 10.62 -18.61
CA ASP A 221 1.21 10.14 -19.90
C ASP A 221 1.81 8.71 -19.85
N CYS A 222 2.20 8.25 -18.66
CA CYS A 222 2.78 6.95 -18.35
C CYS A 222 1.93 6.15 -17.34
N ALA A 223 2.21 4.85 -17.21
CA ALA A 223 1.48 3.98 -16.27
C ALA A 223 1.61 4.51 -14.84
N ALA A 224 0.60 4.29 -14.00
CA ALA A 224 0.51 4.89 -12.67
C ALA A 224 1.75 4.60 -11.83
N LYS A 225 2.23 3.33 -11.81
CA LYS A 225 3.46 2.96 -11.10
C LYS A 225 4.72 3.66 -11.60
N ILE A 226 4.86 3.84 -12.91
CA ILE A 226 5.99 4.58 -13.50
C ILE A 226 5.94 6.05 -13.09
N TRP A 227 4.75 6.65 -13.12
CA TRP A 227 4.56 8.03 -12.66
C TRP A 227 4.89 8.17 -11.18
N ILE A 228 4.37 7.27 -10.33
CA ILE A 228 4.64 7.27 -8.89
C ILE A 228 6.14 7.20 -8.62
N ILE A 229 6.88 6.28 -9.24
CA ILE A 229 8.33 6.19 -9.06
C ILE A 229 9.04 7.48 -9.50
N LYS A 230 8.68 8.04 -10.67
CA LYS A 230 9.26 9.30 -11.17
C LYS A 230 8.99 10.48 -10.25
N GLU A 231 7.83 10.53 -9.59
CA GLU A 231 7.53 11.57 -8.62
C GLU A 231 8.17 11.29 -7.26
N SER A 232 8.26 10.02 -6.84
CA SER A 232 8.90 9.59 -5.60
C SER A 232 10.33 10.08 -5.57
N ILE A 233 11.13 9.84 -6.62
CA ILE A 233 12.53 10.27 -6.69
C ILE A 233 12.72 11.79 -6.68
N LYS A 234 11.75 12.56 -7.22
CA LYS A 234 11.79 14.04 -7.17
C LYS A 234 11.45 14.59 -5.79
N LYS A 235 10.60 13.88 -5.04
CA LYS A 235 9.99 14.33 -3.79
C LYS A 235 10.51 13.56 -2.57
N LEU A 236 11.68 12.95 -2.70
CA LEU A 236 12.34 12.22 -1.62
C LEU A 236 12.51 13.10 -0.37
N VAL A 237 12.30 12.54 0.79
CA VAL A 237 12.65 13.12 2.10
C VAL A 237 13.58 12.15 2.79
N ASP A 238 14.66 12.65 3.41
CA ASP A 238 15.56 11.77 4.14
C ASP A 238 14.88 11.30 5.44
N PRO A 239 14.81 9.98 5.72
CA PRO A 239 14.26 9.48 6.97
C PRO A 239 14.93 10.06 8.24
N LYS A 240 16.15 10.60 8.13
CA LYS A 240 16.81 11.33 9.24
C LYS A 240 16.09 12.62 9.62
N GLU A 241 15.36 13.24 8.70
CA GLU A 241 14.53 14.43 8.99
C GLU A 241 13.33 14.11 9.91
N ILE A 242 13.04 12.82 10.12
CA ILE A 242 11.96 12.32 10.96
C ILE A 242 12.47 11.45 12.12
N ASP A 243 13.73 11.65 12.50
CA ASP A 243 14.41 10.93 13.59
C ASP A 243 14.38 9.40 13.48
N LEU A 244 14.31 8.87 12.25
CA LEU A 244 14.41 7.44 12.00
C LEU A 244 15.84 7.02 11.64
N ASP A 245 16.28 5.91 12.22
CA ASP A 245 17.59 5.36 11.92
C ASP A 245 17.66 4.68 10.55
N ASP A 246 18.88 4.51 10.06
CA ASP A 246 19.18 3.97 8.73
C ASP A 246 18.63 2.54 8.50
N SER A 247 18.27 1.78 9.56
CA SER A 247 17.60 0.47 9.42
C SER A 247 16.18 0.56 8.88
N PHE A 248 15.52 1.73 8.94
CA PHE A 248 14.19 1.91 8.36
C PHE A 248 14.23 2.26 6.87
N PHE A 249 15.38 2.69 6.35
CA PHE A 249 15.50 3.13 4.96
C PHE A 249 15.26 1.96 4.00
N LEU A 250 14.30 2.14 3.10
CA LEU A 250 14.04 1.27 1.96
C LEU A 250 13.53 2.09 0.79
N PHE A 251 14.27 2.06 -0.31
CA PHE A 251 13.70 2.33 -1.62
C PHE A 251 13.57 0.99 -2.37
N SER A 252 12.34 0.60 -2.71
CA SER A 252 12.03 -0.61 -3.48
C SER A 252 11.37 -0.24 -4.80
N ILE A 253 11.77 -0.93 -5.86
CA ILE A 253 11.26 -0.74 -7.22
C ILE A 253 11.20 -2.10 -7.93
N SER A 254 10.24 -2.34 -8.82
CA SER A 254 10.27 -3.60 -9.60
C SER A 254 11.37 -3.58 -10.65
N THR A 255 11.83 -4.75 -11.07
CA THR A 255 12.83 -4.87 -12.15
C THR A 255 12.36 -4.24 -13.47
N ILE A 256 11.04 -4.20 -13.71
CA ILE A 256 10.45 -3.58 -14.90
C ILE A 256 10.47 -2.05 -14.79
N GLU A 257 10.14 -1.51 -13.62
CA GLU A 257 10.20 -0.06 -13.40
C GLU A 257 11.64 0.45 -13.40
N HIS A 258 12.58 -0.31 -12.82
CA HIS A 258 14.00 0.02 -12.80
C HIS A 258 14.62 0.05 -14.21
N SER A 259 14.18 -0.81 -15.13
CA SER A 259 14.66 -0.77 -16.52
C SER A 259 14.15 0.43 -17.32
N VAL A 260 13.10 1.11 -16.82
CA VAL A 260 12.47 2.27 -17.50
C VAL A 260 12.83 3.58 -16.81
N VAL A 261 13.10 3.58 -15.51
CA VAL A 261 13.40 4.77 -14.71
C VAL A 261 14.79 4.64 -14.11
N LYS A 262 15.68 5.57 -14.48
CA LYS A 262 17.01 5.70 -13.88
C LYS A 262 16.90 6.22 -12.45
N VAL A 263 16.95 5.33 -11.47
CA VAL A 263 16.88 5.69 -10.04
C VAL A 263 18.24 5.67 -9.35
N ASP A 264 19.21 4.91 -9.87
CA ASP A 264 20.51 4.67 -9.23
C ASP A 264 21.27 5.97 -8.91
N GLU A 265 21.52 6.79 -9.93
CA GLU A 265 22.26 8.06 -9.81
C GLU A 265 21.59 9.03 -8.83
N ILE A 266 20.26 9.13 -8.88
CA ILE A 266 19.48 10.07 -8.03
C ILE A 266 19.51 9.63 -6.57
N LEU A 267 19.37 8.32 -6.31
CA LEU A 267 19.43 7.79 -4.95
C LEU A 267 20.83 7.94 -4.37
N GLN A 268 21.87 7.70 -5.17
CA GLN A 268 23.26 7.87 -4.77
C GLN A 268 23.59 9.34 -4.48
N GLU A 269 23.14 10.28 -5.33
CA GLU A 269 23.33 11.72 -5.12
C GLU A 269 22.66 12.18 -3.82
N LYS A 270 21.43 11.71 -3.57
CA LYS A 270 20.63 12.18 -2.44
C LYS A 270 21.02 11.55 -1.11
N PHE A 271 21.37 10.26 -1.10
CA PHE A 271 21.56 9.51 0.14
C PHE A 271 22.98 8.98 0.34
N GLY A 272 23.89 9.27 -0.60
CA GLY A 272 25.23 8.70 -0.62
C GLY A 272 25.19 7.19 -0.88
N SER A 273 26.14 6.46 -0.29
CA SER A 273 26.28 5.02 -0.51
C SER A 273 25.05 4.23 -0.02
N LEU A 274 24.42 3.49 -0.93
CA LEU A 274 23.35 2.54 -0.64
C LEU A 274 23.77 1.14 -1.06
N ILE A 275 23.30 0.13 -0.33
CA ILE A 275 23.47 -1.28 -0.70
C ILE A 275 22.28 -1.68 -1.58
N LYS A 276 22.59 -2.14 -2.79
CA LYS A 276 21.61 -2.52 -3.81
C LYS A 276 21.47 -4.04 -3.86
N PHE A 277 20.23 -4.52 -3.79
CA PHE A 277 19.89 -5.93 -3.85
C PHE A 277 18.91 -6.23 -4.98
N SER A 278 19.16 -7.31 -5.73
CA SER A 278 18.19 -7.92 -6.64
C SER A 278 17.61 -9.17 -6.02
N CYS A 279 16.28 -9.26 -5.98
CA CYS A 279 15.57 -10.31 -5.27
C CYS A 279 14.70 -11.16 -6.18
N ASN A 280 14.47 -12.42 -5.79
CA ASN A 280 13.70 -13.41 -6.56
C ASN A 280 12.20 -13.07 -6.68
N ASP A 281 11.72 -12.07 -5.94
CA ASP A 281 10.37 -11.51 -6.04
C ASP A 281 10.22 -10.39 -7.08
N ARG A 282 11.24 -10.19 -7.92
CA ARG A 282 11.32 -9.19 -9.01
C ARG A 282 11.35 -7.75 -8.50
N LEU A 283 11.84 -7.56 -7.28
CA LEU A 283 12.09 -6.23 -6.72
C LEU A 283 13.61 -6.01 -6.61
N ILE A 284 14.01 -4.78 -6.91
CA ILE A 284 15.31 -4.22 -6.58
C ILE A 284 15.11 -3.35 -5.33
N ARG A 285 15.97 -3.55 -4.34
CA ARG A 285 15.91 -2.87 -3.05
C ARG A 285 17.20 -2.13 -2.77
N TYR A 286 17.07 -0.87 -2.36
CA TYR A 286 18.16 -0.04 -1.88
C TYR A 286 17.95 0.17 -0.39
N VAL A 287 18.97 -0.18 0.39
CA VAL A 287 18.97 -0.07 1.85
C VAL A 287 20.27 0.59 2.30
N LYS A 288 20.28 1.21 3.49
CA LYS A 288 21.50 1.77 4.07
C LYS A 288 22.37 0.73 4.77
N ASN A 289 21.76 -0.36 5.25
CA ASN A 289 22.45 -1.44 5.97
C ASN A 289 21.69 -2.78 5.83
N ASN A 290 22.34 -3.86 6.27
CA ASN A 290 21.75 -5.21 6.23
C ASN A 290 20.51 -5.38 7.11
N GLU A 291 20.35 -4.57 8.16
CA GLU A 291 19.15 -4.61 8.99
C GLU A 291 17.93 -4.08 8.25
N GLY A 292 18.10 -3.03 7.44
CA GLY A 292 17.07 -2.55 6.52
C GLY A 292 16.63 -3.62 5.52
N LEU A 293 17.57 -4.44 5.01
CA LEU A 293 17.18 -5.58 4.16
C LEU A 293 16.33 -6.59 4.95
N LYS A 294 16.74 -6.98 6.16
CA LYS A 294 15.97 -7.94 6.98
C LYS A 294 14.54 -7.44 7.22
N ARG A 295 14.39 -6.17 7.62
CA ARG A 295 13.07 -5.54 7.80
C ARG A 295 12.27 -5.55 6.49
N ALA A 296 12.89 -5.19 5.36
CA ALA A 296 12.23 -5.18 4.06
C ALA A 296 11.72 -6.56 3.62
N LEU A 297 12.43 -7.64 4.01
CA LEU A 297 12.01 -9.01 3.75
C LEU A 297 10.80 -9.40 4.59
N LEU A 298 10.69 -8.93 5.84
CA LEU A 298 9.51 -9.13 6.69
C LEU A 298 8.28 -8.40 6.15
N SER A 299 8.47 -7.28 5.46
CA SER A 299 7.41 -6.56 4.74
C SER A 299 7.00 -7.21 3.42
N SER A 300 7.70 -8.25 2.95
CA SER A 300 7.34 -8.93 1.70
C SER A 300 6.17 -9.88 1.86
N ASN A 301 5.35 -10.00 0.81
CA ASN A 301 4.22 -10.94 0.75
C ASN A 301 4.66 -12.41 0.65
N LEU A 302 5.89 -12.65 0.20
CA LEU A 302 6.46 -13.99 0.04
C LEU A 302 7.35 -14.32 1.26
N LYS A 303 7.35 -15.59 1.70
CA LYS A 303 8.18 -16.06 2.81
C LYS A 303 9.65 -16.23 2.40
N ASP A 304 9.86 -16.86 1.26
CA ASP A 304 11.19 -17.33 0.82
C ASP A 304 11.79 -16.36 -0.21
N VAL A 305 11.85 -15.07 0.17
CA VAL A 305 12.50 -14.06 -0.67
C VAL A 305 13.98 -14.11 -0.44
N GLU A 306 14.71 -14.40 -1.52
CA GLU A 306 16.17 -14.39 -1.54
C GLU A 306 16.65 -13.18 -2.33
N CYS A 307 17.65 -12.50 -1.79
CA CYS A 307 18.24 -11.30 -2.37
C CYS A 307 19.74 -11.49 -2.56
N LYS A 308 20.25 -11.03 -3.70
CA LYS A 308 21.68 -11.00 -4.01
C LYS A 308 22.12 -9.55 -4.12
N GLU A 309 23.17 -9.19 -3.40
CA GLU A 309 23.80 -7.88 -3.52
C GLU A 309 24.32 -7.69 -4.95
N ILE A 310 24.02 -6.53 -5.53
CA ILE A 310 24.57 -6.11 -6.81
C ILE A 310 25.77 -5.24 -6.48
N LYS A 311 26.97 -5.77 -6.72
CA LYS A 311 28.20 -4.99 -6.68
C LYS A 311 28.31 -4.23 -7.99
N GLU A 312 28.35 -2.91 -7.91
CA GLU A 312 28.68 -2.02 -9.03
C GLU A 312 30.18 -2.03 -9.32
#